data_AF-A0A3D4UW38-F1
#
_entry.id   AF-A0A3D4UW38-F1
#
_cell.length_a   1.000
_cell.length_b   1.000
_cell.length_c   1.000
_cell.angle_alpha   90.00
_cell.angle_beta   90.00
_cell.angle_gamma   90.00
#
_symmetry.space_group_name_H-M   'P 1'
#
loop_
_entity.id
_entity.type
_entity.pdbx_description
1 polymer ?
#
loop_
_entity_poly.entity_id
_entity_poly.type
_entity_poly.pdbx_seq_one_letter_code
_entity_poly.pdbx_strand_id
1 'polypeptide(L)'
;MSNKPNITTINQARTTESGFEFPSIDIAWNSWGTLNETKDNVILICHALTGSSNAKDWFYGLFESNGFIDLDKHFVLCINNLGSCYGSTGPTSV
;
A
#
# COMPACT_ATOMS: atom_id res chain seq x y z
N MET A 1 16.10 -2.64 -10.10
CA MET A 1 15.89 -3.58 -8.97
C MET A 1 14.74 -3.02 -8.16
N SER A 2 13.52 -3.55 -8.33
CA SER A 2 12.34 -3.06 -7.60
C SER A 2 12.55 -3.31 -6.10
N ASN A 3 12.42 -2.26 -5.29
CA ASN A 3 12.49 -2.36 -3.84
C ASN A 3 11.35 -3.25 -3.36
N LYS A 4 11.67 -4.28 -2.57
CA LYS A 4 10.66 -5.11 -1.93
C LYS A 4 9.74 -4.22 -1.08
N PRO A 5 8.42 -4.44 -1.09
CA PRO A 5 7.52 -3.68 -0.22
C PRO A 5 7.80 -4.01 1.25
N ASN A 6 7.43 -3.08 2.13
CA ASN A 6 7.32 -3.39 3.55
C ASN A 6 6.11 -4.30 3.76
N ILE A 7 6.19 -5.23 4.71
CA ILE A 7 5.07 -6.11 5.06
C ILE A 7 4.68 -5.84 6.51
N THR A 8 3.38 -5.65 6.74
CA THR A 8 2.80 -5.64 8.09
C THR A 8 1.81 -6.79 8.21
N THR A 9 2.06 -7.70 9.16
CA THR A 9 1.11 -8.75 9.50
C THR A 9 0.05 -8.21 10.46
N ILE A 10 -1.21 -8.32 10.05
CA ILE A 10 -2.37 -8.06 10.88
C ILE A 10 -2.76 -9.39 11.54
N ASN A 11 -2.31 -9.58 12.79
CA ASN A 11 -2.61 -10.75 13.62
C ASN A 11 -3.98 -10.62 14.30
N GLN A 12 -5.01 -10.44 13.49
CA GLN A 12 -6.39 -10.33 13.94
C GLN A 12 -7.28 -11.03 12.94
N ALA A 13 -8.16 -11.90 13.42
CA ALA A 13 -9.12 -12.59 12.57
C ALA A 13 -9.99 -11.59 11.80
N ARG A 14 -10.15 -11.80 10.50
CA ARG A 14 -10.98 -10.98 9.60
C ARG A 14 -11.88 -11.87 8.77
N THR A 15 -13.17 -11.60 8.80
CA THR A 15 -14.16 -12.26 7.96
C THR A 15 -14.39 -11.44 6.68
N THR A 16 -14.31 -12.10 5.53
CA THR A 16 -14.66 -11.49 4.24
C THR A 16 -16.17 -11.28 4.14
N GLU A 17 -16.61 -10.45 3.20
CA GLU A 17 -18.04 -10.28 2.90
C GLU A 17 -18.72 -11.62 2.51
N SER A 18 -17.97 -12.54 1.89
CA SER A 18 -18.47 -13.88 1.53
C SER A 18 -18.44 -14.89 2.69
N GLY A 19 -18.02 -14.48 3.89
CA GLY A 19 -18.02 -15.32 5.10
C GLY A 19 -16.76 -16.17 5.31
N PHE A 20 -15.72 -16.01 4.49
CA PHE A 20 -14.44 -16.71 4.73
C PHE A 20 -13.66 -15.99 5.85
N GLU A 21 -13.01 -16.74 6.74
CA GLU A 21 -12.23 -16.17 7.84
C GLU A 21 -10.73 -16.34 7.60
N PHE A 22 -10.01 -15.22 7.63
CA PHE A 22 -8.54 -15.21 7.70
C PHE A 22 -8.13 -15.06 9.17
N PRO A 23 -7.29 -15.97 9.73
CA PRO A 23 -6.78 -15.82 11.10
C PRO A 23 -5.78 -14.67 11.23
N SER A 24 -5.02 -14.41 10.17
CA SER A 24 -4.13 -13.27 9.99
C SER A 24 -3.99 -12.96 8.51
N ILE A 25 -3.59 -11.72 8.19
CA ILE A 25 -3.29 -11.29 6.82
C ILE A 25 -2.02 -10.46 6.80
N ASP A 26 -1.21 -10.64 5.77
CA ASP A 26 -0.06 -9.80 5.45
C ASP A 26 -0.49 -8.70 4.49
N ILE A 27 -0.12 -7.46 4.80
CA ILE A 27 -0.35 -6.30 3.94
C ILE A 27 0.99 -5.74 3.50
N ALA A 28 1.24 -5.78 2.20
CA ALA A 28 2.39 -5.13 1.58
C ALA A 28 2.10 -3.64 1.33
N TRP A 29 3.07 -2.78 1.60
CA TRP A 29 2.94 -1.35 1.41
C TRP A 29 4.27 -0.65 1.13
N ASN A 30 4.18 0.53 0.52
CA ASN A 30 5.28 1.48 0.39
C ASN A 30 4.80 2.86 0.83
N SER A 31 5.72 3.67 1.34
CA SER A 31 5.44 5.06 1.67
C SER A 31 6.55 6.00 1.21
N TRP A 32 6.20 7.27 1.10
CA TRP A 32 7.10 8.36 0.73
C TRP A 32 6.74 9.64 1.48
N GLY A 33 7.72 10.53 1.66
CA GLY A 33 7.56 11.72 2.50
C GLY A 33 7.63 11.39 3.99
N THR A 34 7.22 12.34 4.83
CA THR A 34 7.31 12.24 6.30
C THR A 34 5.95 12.49 6.94
N LEU A 35 5.52 11.57 7.80
CA LEU A 35 4.31 11.73 8.61
C LEU A 35 4.55 12.82 9.65
N ASN A 36 3.70 13.84 9.68
CA ASN A 36 3.81 14.90 10.68
C ASN A 36 3.30 14.46 12.06
N GLU A 37 3.56 15.27 13.09
CA GLU A 37 3.20 14.95 14.48
C GLU A 37 1.67 14.78 14.69
N THR A 38 0.87 15.60 14.01
CA THR A 38 -0.60 15.59 14.08
C THR A 38 -1.24 14.47 13.23
N LYS A 39 -0.46 13.82 12.36
CA LYS A 39 -0.87 12.75 11.44
C LYS A 39 -2.01 13.14 10.49
N ASP A 40 -2.09 14.42 10.12
CA ASP A 40 -3.13 14.95 9.22
C ASP A 40 -2.66 15.13 7.77
N ASN A 41 -1.39 14.84 7.47
CA ASN A 41 -0.80 15.03 6.14
C ASN A 41 -0.78 13.76 5.27
N VAL A 42 -1.69 12.81 5.49
CA VAL A 42 -1.67 11.49 4.82
C VAL A 42 -2.45 11.50 3.50
N ILE A 43 -1.83 11.01 2.44
CA ILE A 43 -2.49 10.64 1.18
C ILE A 43 -2.43 9.13 1.01
N LEU A 44 -3.59 8.48 0.86
CA LEU A 44 -3.69 7.05 0.54
C LEU A 44 -3.87 6.85 -0.97
N ILE A 45 -2.99 6.06 -1.57
CA ILE A 45 -3.12 5.63 -2.98
C ILE A 45 -3.67 4.21 -3.01
N CYS A 46 -4.82 4.04 -3.65
CA CYS A 46 -5.40 2.75 -4.01
C CYS A 46 -5.02 2.41 -5.45
N HIS A 47 -4.33 1.30 -5.67
CA HIS A 47 -3.91 0.90 -7.01
C HIS A 47 -5.05 0.21 -7.78
N ALA A 48 -4.96 0.25 -9.12
CA ALA A 48 -5.87 -0.46 -10.02
C ALA A 48 -5.57 -1.97 -10.08
N LEU A 49 -6.29 -2.74 -10.91
CA LEU A 49 -6.24 -4.21 -10.91
C LEU A 49 -4.83 -4.83 -10.97
N THR A 50 -3.94 -4.30 -11.82
CA THR A 50 -2.59 -4.86 -12.05
C THR A 50 -1.48 -4.07 -11.38
N GLY A 51 -1.83 -3.05 -10.60
CA GLY A 51 -0.88 -2.24 -9.85
C GLY A 51 -0.29 -2.98 -8.65
N SER A 52 0.75 -2.40 -8.07
CA SER A 52 1.38 -2.84 -6.82
C SER A 52 1.46 -1.67 -5.83
N SER A 53 1.94 -1.90 -4.61
CA SER A 53 2.18 -0.82 -3.65
C SER A 53 3.27 0.17 -4.09
N ASN A 54 4.13 -0.16 -5.05
CA ASN A 54 5.17 0.76 -5.53
C ASN A 54 4.60 1.76 -6.55
N ALA A 55 3.77 2.69 -6.09
CA ALA A 55 3.12 3.71 -6.91
C ALA A 55 4.08 4.58 -7.72
N LYS A 56 5.34 4.78 -7.29
CA LYS A 56 6.32 5.52 -8.11
C LYS A 56 6.65 4.83 -9.43
N ASP A 57 6.53 3.50 -9.50
CA ASP A 57 6.85 2.74 -10.72
C ASP A 57 5.76 2.89 -11.80
N TRP A 58 4.48 2.96 -11.41
CA TRP A 58 3.35 2.96 -12.34
C TRP A 58 2.54 4.26 -12.35
N PHE A 59 2.76 5.15 -11.38
CA PHE A 59 2.11 6.45 -11.24
C PHE A 59 3.13 7.61 -11.23
N TYR A 60 4.22 7.46 -11.99
CA TYR A 60 5.41 8.32 -11.97
C TYR A 60 5.10 9.83 -12.01
N GLY A 61 4.20 10.29 -12.90
CA GLY A 61 3.89 11.71 -13.07
C GLY A 61 3.25 12.41 -11.85
N LEU A 62 2.75 11.66 -10.86
CA LEU A 62 2.24 12.26 -9.62
C LEU A 62 3.35 12.72 -8.67
N PHE A 63 4.52 12.07 -8.71
CA PHE A 63 5.58 12.21 -7.71
C PHE A 63 6.75 13.09 -8.16
N GLU A 64 6.68 13.66 -9.36
CA GLU A 64 7.74 14.51 -9.92
C GLU A 64 7.76 15.91 -9.28
N SER A 65 8.82 16.70 -9.53
CA SER A 65 8.97 18.05 -8.95
C SER A 65 7.84 19.02 -9.30
N ASN A 66 7.09 18.77 -10.37
CA ASN A 66 5.86 19.50 -10.75
C ASN A 66 4.61 18.61 -10.72
N GLY A 67 4.71 17.45 -10.07
CA GLY A 67 3.61 16.51 -9.90
C GLY A 67 2.55 17.04 -8.92
N PHE A 68 1.41 16.38 -8.89
CA PHE A 68 0.29 16.77 -8.02
C PHE A 68 0.53 16.43 -6.53
N ILE A 69 1.50 15.56 -6.25
CA ILE A 69 1.82 15.12 -4.88
C ILE A 69 3.17 15.71 -4.47
N ASP A 70 3.12 16.69 -3.57
CA ASP A 70 4.28 17.29 -2.92
C ASP A 70 4.70 16.45 -1.70
N LEU A 71 5.82 15.72 -1.82
CA LEU A 71 6.37 14.85 -0.77
C LEU A 71 7.04 15.59 0.39
N ASP A 72 7.31 16.90 0.24
CA ASP A 72 7.80 17.72 1.34
C ASP A 72 6.65 18.13 2.29
N LYS A 73 5.41 18.05 1.81
CA LYS A 73 4.20 18.38 2.58
C LYS A 73 3.42 17.15 3.04
N HIS A 74 3.36 16.11 2.20
CA HIS A 74 2.49 14.96 2.43
C HIS A 74 3.26 13.69 2.71
N PHE A 75 2.73 12.88 3.62
CA PHE A 75 3.08 11.48 3.76
C PHE A 75 2.16 10.65 2.86
N VAL A 76 2.75 9.97 1.89
CA VAL A 76 2.00 9.16 0.92
C VAL A 76 2.16 7.70 1.28
N LEU A 77 1.04 7.00 1.41
CA LEU A 77 0.98 5.56 1.65
C LEU A 77 0.29 4.88 0.47
N CYS A 78 0.88 3.81 -0.06
CA CYS A 78 0.22 2.94 -1.01
C CYS A 78 0.25 1.51 -0.49
N ILE A 79 -0.94 0.91 -0.39
CA ILE A 79 -1.13 -0.46 0.07
C ILE A 79 -1.37 -1.34 -1.15
N ASN A 80 -0.76 -2.52 -1.15
CA ASN A 80 -1.06 -3.55 -2.13
C ASN A 80 -2.31 -4.32 -1.69
N ASN A 81 -3.29 -4.43 -2.58
CA ASN A 81 -4.60 -5.00 -2.29
C ASN A 81 -4.50 -6.45 -1.81
N LEU A 82 -5.40 -6.85 -0.91
CA LEU A 82 -5.60 -8.26 -0.55
C LEU A 82 -5.99 -9.06 -1.81
N GLY A 83 -5.41 -10.24 -1.99
CA GLY A 83 -5.59 -11.05 -3.21
C GLY A 83 -4.57 -10.77 -4.32
N SER A 84 -3.75 -9.72 -4.19
CA SER A 84 -2.67 -9.41 -5.14
C SER A 84 -1.53 -10.43 -5.06
N CYS A 85 -0.66 -10.44 -6.08
CA CYS A 85 0.56 -11.25 -6.14
C CYS A 85 1.84 -10.47 -5.81
N TYR A 86 1.74 -9.21 -5.36
CA TYR A 86 2.88 -8.34 -5.06
C TYR A 86 3.18 -8.18 -3.54
N GLY A 87 2.92 -9.23 -2.76
CA GLY A 87 3.41 -9.35 -1.37
C GLY A 87 2.34 -9.34 -0.27
N SER A 88 1.17 -8.75 -0.52
CA SER A 88 0.03 -8.92 0.40
C SER A 88 -0.50 -10.35 0.32
N THR A 89 -1.22 -10.79 1.36
CA THR A 89 -1.88 -12.10 1.34
C THR A 89 -2.72 -12.23 0.07
N GLY A 90 -2.44 -13.29 -0.69
CA GLY A 90 -3.13 -13.61 -1.94
C GLY A 90 -3.12 -15.13 -2.17
N PRO A 91 -3.57 -15.61 -3.34
CA PRO A 91 -3.75 -17.04 -3.59
C PRO A 91 -2.52 -17.91 -3.38
N THR A 92 -1.30 -17.33 -3.40
CA THR A 92 -0.05 -18.05 -3.21
C THR A 92 0.41 -18.14 -1.74
N SER A 93 -0.34 -17.56 -0.80
CA SER A 93 0.05 -17.43 0.61
C SER A 93 -1.10 -17.73 1.58
N VAL A 94 -2.17 -18.35 1.08
CA VAL A 94 -3.35 -18.77 1.83
C VAL A 94 -3.42 -20.28 1.93
#